data_AF-A0A8B8MV00-F1
#
_entry.id   AF-A0A8B8MV00-F1
#
_cell.length_a   1.000
_cell.length_b   1.000
_cell.length_c   1.000
_cell.angle_alpha   90.00
_cell.angle_beta   90.00
_cell.angle_gamma   90.00
#
_symmetry.space_group_name_H-M   'P 1'
#
loop_
_entity.id
_entity.type
_entity.pdbx_description
1 polymer ?
#
loop_
_entity_poly.entity_id
_entity_poly.type
_entity_poly.pdbx_seq_one_letter_code
_entity_poly.pdbx_strand_id
1 'polypeptide(L)'
;MINKVRKRAVTIHVSDNNGDRLQGVEINVKQVSKDFPFGSAIAKTILGNVVYQNWFVERFNAAVFENELKWYATEPHPGQINYTIADEMLEFVRVNRIITRGHNIFWEDPKYTPEWVRNLAGPQLESAVSARIQSLMSRYREEFIHWDVSNEMLHFDFYERRLGPNATLRFFQMAHESDPLATLFMNEFNVVETCSDANSTVDNYISTLRGLRRGGVSMDGVGLEGHFKEPNLPLMRAILDKLGTLKLPMWLTEVDISSTLGDEAQAIHLEEVLREGFSHPSVNGIMLWTALHPNGCYEMCLTDANFRNLPAGDVVDNLLGEWRTKEVDGKTDEHGSYSFEGFLGEYEVTIKRGDQTANSTFALCQGVETRHVTILL
;
A
#
# COMPACT_ATOMS: atom_id res chain seq x y z
N MET A 1 4.46 6.08 19.55
CA MET A 1 4.56 4.76 18.88
C MET A 1 5.40 4.85 17.60
N ILE A 2 5.20 5.87 16.75
CA ILE A 2 5.95 6.10 15.50
C ILE A 2 7.47 5.97 15.65
N ASN A 3 8.12 6.64 16.60
CA ASN A 3 9.59 6.55 16.76
C ASN A 3 10.09 5.11 16.96
N LYS A 4 9.32 4.26 17.66
CA LYS A 4 9.70 2.86 17.91
C LYS A 4 9.47 1.97 16.68
N VAL A 5 8.42 2.24 15.93
CA VAL A 5 7.99 1.40 14.80
C VAL A 5 8.73 1.81 13.52
N ARG A 6 8.74 3.10 13.22
CA ARG A 6 9.11 3.70 11.92
C ARG A 6 10.47 4.38 11.90
N LYS A 7 11.15 4.53 13.05
CA LYS A 7 12.49 5.10 13.12
C LYS A 7 13.47 4.15 13.80
N ARG A 8 14.77 4.36 13.59
CA ARG A 8 15.87 3.66 14.25
C ARG A 8 16.98 4.62 14.65
N ALA A 9 17.60 4.35 15.78
CA ALA A 9 18.84 5.01 16.15
C ALA A 9 19.95 4.53 15.21
N VAL A 10 20.81 5.46 14.79
CA VAL A 10 21.97 5.18 13.95
C VAL A 10 23.19 5.80 14.62
N THR A 11 24.30 5.08 14.61
CA THR A 11 25.61 5.62 14.98
C THR A 11 26.60 5.37 13.86
N ILE A 12 27.07 6.46 13.26
CA ILE A 12 28.12 6.46 12.24
C ILE A 12 29.46 6.63 12.96
N HIS A 13 30.36 5.68 12.76
CA HIS A 13 31.75 5.70 13.21
C HIS A 13 32.64 6.06 12.04
N VAL A 14 33.56 7.01 12.25
CA VAL A 14 34.57 7.37 11.24
C VAL A 14 35.96 7.01 11.75
N SER A 15 36.70 6.28 10.92
CA SER A 15 38.09 5.93 11.21
C SER A 15 38.99 6.16 9.99
N ASP A 16 40.29 6.29 10.23
CA ASP A 16 41.29 6.25 9.16
C ASP A 16 41.59 4.80 8.73
N ASN A 17 42.50 4.64 7.77
CA ASN A 17 42.95 3.33 7.28
C ASN A 17 43.71 2.48 8.32
N ASN A 18 44.15 3.07 9.43
CA ASN A 18 44.80 2.35 10.54
C ASN A 18 43.78 1.91 11.60
N GLY A 19 42.52 2.32 11.48
CA GLY A 19 41.45 2.06 12.45
C GLY A 19 41.37 3.09 13.58
N ASP A 20 42.12 4.19 13.49
CA ASP A 20 42.07 5.27 14.47
C ASP A 20 40.81 6.11 14.25
N ARG A 21 40.07 6.35 15.33
CA ARG A 21 38.80 7.11 15.30
C ARG A 21 39.07 8.59 15.02
N LEU A 22 38.32 9.18 14.10
CA LEU A 22 38.51 10.55 13.67
C LEU A 22 37.47 11.49 14.27
N GLN A 23 37.93 12.44 15.09
CA GLN A 23 37.10 13.50 15.68
C GLN A 23 36.93 14.71 14.73
N GLY A 24 35.76 15.36 14.79
CA GLY A 24 35.48 16.59 14.07
C GLY A 24 35.27 16.44 12.57
N VAL A 25 35.07 15.21 12.08
CA VAL A 25 34.74 14.93 10.67
C VAL A 25 33.32 15.40 10.41
N GLU A 26 33.13 16.20 9.36
CA GLU A 26 31.82 16.65 8.89
C GLU A 26 31.05 15.46 8.30
N ILE A 27 29.80 15.29 8.71
CA ILE A 27 28.91 14.22 8.25
C ILE A 27 27.64 14.87 7.71
N ASN A 28 27.25 14.47 6.52
CA ASN A 28 25.98 14.78 5.90
C ASN A 28 25.27 13.47 5.56
N VAL A 29 24.04 13.30 6.05
CA VAL A 29 23.22 12.10 5.85
C VAL A 29 21.94 12.49 5.13
N LYS A 30 21.64 11.84 4.00
CA LYS A 30 20.45 12.09 3.21
C LYS A 30 19.63 10.82 3.05
N GLN A 31 18.36 10.87 3.45
CA GLN A 31 17.42 9.79 3.12
C GLN A 31 17.09 9.82 1.62
N VAL A 32 17.29 8.70 0.92
CA VAL A 32 17.07 8.59 -0.53
C VAL A 32 15.85 7.75 -0.90
N SER A 33 15.38 6.88 0.01
CA SER A 33 14.13 6.14 -0.17
C SER A 33 13.34 6.01 1.13
N LYS A 34 12.03 5.80 1.00
CA LYS A 34 11.10 5.57 2.11
C LYS A 34 10.69 4.09 2.10
N ASP A 35 10.82 3.43 3.24
CA ASP A 35 10.44 2.01 3.38
C ASP A 35 8.92 1.80 3.39
N PHE A 36 8.17 2.72 4.01
CA PHE A 36 6.72 2.58 4.16
C PHE A 36 5.98 2.86 2.83
N PRO A 37 5.22 1.90 2.30
CA PRO A 37 4.28 2.12 1.20
C PRO A 37 3.19 3.12 1.58
N PHE A 38 3.22 4.27 0.93
CA PHE A 38 2.20 5.30 1.02
C PHE A 38 1.81 5.70 -0.40
N GLY A 39 0.56 5.42 -0.75
CA GLY A 39 0.09 5.52 -2.13
C GLY A 39 -1.30 6.10 -2.29
N SER A 40 -1.72 6.22 -3.54
CA SER A 40 -3.08 6.56 -3.92
C SER A 40 -3.52 5.70 -5.10
N ALA A 41 -4.82 5.45 -5.20
CA ALA A 41 -5.45 4.99 -6.41
C ALA A 41 -5.18 5.97 -7.56
N ILE A 42 -5.00 5.42 -8.75
CA ILE A 42 -4.87 6.15 -10.02
C ILE A 42 -5.86 5.59 -11.03
N ALA A 43 -6.40 6.47 -11.87
CA ALA A 43 -7.24 6.12 -13.00
C ALA A 43 -6.49 6.43 -14.32
N LYS A 44 -7.04 5.97 -15.45
CA LYS A 44 -6.47 6.18 -16.80
C LYS A 44 -6.18 7.65 -17.16
N THR A 45 -6.76 8.61 -16.46
CA THR A 45 -6.52 10.06 -16.61
C THR A 45 -5.06 10.46 -16.34
N ILE A 46 -4.28 9.61 -15.68
CA ILE A 46 -2.84 9.81 -15.49
C ILE A 46 -2.04 9.62 -16.78
N LEU A 47 -2.59 8.88 -17.76
CA LEU A 47 -1.91 8.63 -19.03
C LEU A 47 -1.87 9.89 -19.90
N GLY A 48 -0.67 10.26 -20.33
CA GLY A 48 -0.43 11.47 -21.13
C GLY A 48 -0.59 12.80 -20.37
N ASN A 49 -0.95 12.77 -19.08
CA ASN A 49 -1.08 13.97 -18.25
C ASN A 49 0.20 14.19 -17.43
N VAL A 50 1.18 14.86 -18.01
CA VAL A 50 2.50 15.11 -17.38
C VAL A 50 2.37 15.85 -16.05
N VAL A 51 1.40 16.75 -15.91
CA VAL A 51 1.19 17.49 -14.65
C VAL A 51 0.70 16.54 -13.55
N TYR A 52 -0.25 15.66 -13.85
CA TYR A 52 -0.69 14.64 -12.89
C TYR A 52 0.43 13.66 -12.54
N GLN A 53 1.16 13.19 -13.54
CA GLN A 53 2.28 12.27 -13.34
C GLN A 53 3.32 12.87 -12.40
N ASN A 54 3.77 14.09 -12.65
CA ASN A 54 4.73 14.79 -11.79
C ASN A 54 4.17 15.01 -10.37
N TRP A 55 2.90 15.45 -10.27
CA TRP A 55 2.25 15.63 -8.98
C TRP A 55 2.19 14.33 -8.16
N PHE A 56 1.93 13.20 -8.81
CA PHE A 56 1.83 11.89 -8.17
C PHE A 56 3.19 11.36 -7.70
N VAL A 57 4.20 11.36 -8.57
CA VAL A 57 5.53 10.78 -8.29
C VAL A 57 6.29 11.51 -7.20
N GLU A 58 6.00 12.81 -6.98
CA GLU A 58 6.57 13.58 -5.87
C GLU A 58 6.08 13.12 -4.49
N ARG A 59 4.91 12.48 -4.44
CA ARG A 59 4.18 12.19 -3.19
C ARG A 59 4.19 10.71 -2.83
N PHE A 60 3.91 9.86 -3.81
CA PHE A 60 3.54 8.47 -3.58
C PHE A 60 4.61 7.51 -4.09
N ASN A 61 4.93 6.50 -3.28
CA ASN A 61 5.77 5.37 -3.68
C ASN A 61 4.95 4.09 -3.93
N ALA A 62 3.64 4.12 -3.74
CA ALA A 62 2.72 3.03 -4.03
C ALA A 62 1.50 3.47 -4.85
N ALA A 63 0.90 2.55 -5.60
CA ALA A 63 -0.28 2.79 -6.45
C ALA A 63 -1.25 1.60 -6.42
N VAL A 64 -2.49 1.86 -6.85
CA VAL A 64 -3.47 0.84 -7.22
C VAL A 64 -4.28 1.38 -8.39
N PHE A 65 -4.66 0.52 -9.34
CA PHE A 65 -5.51 0.94 -10.44
C PHE A 65 -6.96 0.86 -9.97
N GLU A 66 -7.66 1.99 -10.03
CA GLU A 66 -8.98 2.10 -9.41
C GLU A 66 -10.03 1.23 -10.13
N ASN A 67 -9.94 1.16 -11.47
CA ASN A 67 -10.91 0.45 -12.31
C ASN A 67 -10.26 -0.45 -13.37
N GLU A 68 -9.04 -0.16 -13.79
CA GLU A 68 -8.48 -0.61 -15.06
C GLU A 68 -8.10 -2.11 -15.09
N LEU A 69 -8.13 -2.80 -13.95
CA LEU A 69 -7.97 -4.26 -13.85
C LEU A 69 -9.27 -5.02 -13.53
N LYS A 70 -10.33 -4.32 -13.13
CA LYS A 70 -11.62 -4.92 -12.78
C LYS A 70 -12.24 -5.61 -14.00
N TRP A 71 -13.02 -6.67 -13.78
CA TRP A 71 -13.45 -7.55 -14.87
C TRP A 71 -14.25 -6.84 -15.96
N TYR A 72 -15.12 -5.91 -15.57
CA TYR A 72 -15.88 -5.11 -16.53
C TYR A 72 -15.01 -4.19 -17.39
N ALA A 73 -13.82 -3.79 -16.91
CA ALA A 73 -12.91 -2.95 -17.66
C ALA A 73 -12.10 -3.77 -18.66
N THR A 74 -11.64 -4.96 -18.26
CA THR A 74 -10.71 -5.77 -19.05
C THR A 74 -11.39 -6.78 -19.99
N GLU A 75 -12.64 -7.17 -19.71
CA GLU A 75 -13.40 -8.13 -20.54
C GLU A 75 -14.91 -7.83 -20.50
N PRO A 76 -15.35 -6.71 -21.10
CA PRO A 76 -16.76 -6.30 -21.09
C PRO A 76 -17.66 -7.26 -21.88
N HIS A 77 -17.11 -8.02 -22.84
CA HIS A 77 -17.81 -9.05 -23.60
C HIS A 77 -16.99 -10.36 -23.59
N PRO A 78 -17.63 -11.54 -23.68
CA PRO A 78 -16.94 -12.82 -23.58
C PRO A 78 -15.79 -12.93 -24.60
N GLY A 79 -14.57 -13.18 -24.12
CA GLY A 79 -13.38 -13.35 -24.96
C GLY A 79 -12.83 -12.08 -25.61
N GLN A 80 -13.45 -10.91 -25.39
CA GLN A 80 -12.95 -9.62 -25.85
C GLN A 80 -12.07 -8.98 -24.76
N ILE A 81 -10.95 -9.62 -24.49
CA ILE A 81 -10.00 -9.17 -23.48
C ILE A 81 -9.20 -7.98 -24.00
N ASN A 82 -9.12 -6.92 -23.21
CA ASN A 82 -8.31 -5.74 -23.49
C ASN A 82 -7.60 -5.26 -22.21
N TYR A 83 -6.27 -5.35 -22.22
CA TYR A 83 -5.41 -4.91 -21.12
C TYR A 83 -4.62 -3.64 -21.43
N THR A 84 -4.80 -3.03 -22.61
CA THR A 84 -3.94 -1.94 -23.10
C THR A 84 -3.78 -0.81 -22.09
N ILE A 85 -4.89 -0.35 -21.48
CA ILE A 85 -4.83 0.75 -20.50
C ILE A 85 -4.10 0.32 -19.22
N ALA A 86 -4.37 -0.89 -18.72
CA ALA A 86 -3.68 -1.40 -17.54
C ALA A 86 -2.17 -1.58 -17.81
N ASP A 87 -1.79 -2.01 -19.00
CA ASP A 87 -0.39 -2.16 -19.40
C ASP A 87 0.32 -0.79 -19.52
N GLU A 88 -0.34 0.22 -20.09
CA GLU A 88 0.18 1.60 -20.16
C GLU A 88 0.36 2.21 -18.77
N MET A 89 -0.59 1.99 -17.86
CA MET A 89 -0.49 2.43 -16.47
C MET A 89 0.60 1.67 -15.72
N LEU A 90 0.77 0.37 -16.00
CA LEU A 90 1.83 -0.44 -15.43
C LEU A 90 3.21 0.05 -15.88
N GLU A 91 3.35 0.48 -17.13
CA GLU A 91 4.60 1.10 -17.60
C GLU A 91 4.89 2.42 -16.87
N PHE A 92 3.87 3.26 -16.65
CA PHE A 92 4.03 4.49 -15.88
C PHE A 92 4.56 4.22 -14.47
N VAL A 93 3.98 3.28 -13.72
CA VAL A 93 4.44 2.97 -12.35
C VAL A 93 5.82 2.31 -12.35
N ARG A 94 6.15 1.46 -13.34
CA ARG A 94 7.47 0.84 -13.47
C ARG A 94 8.58 1.86 -13.68
N VAL A 95 8.42 2.76 -14.65
CA VAL A 95 9.44 3.79 -14.96
C VAL A 95 9.70 4.69 -13.76
N ASN A 96 8.68 4.94 -12.94
CA ASN A 96 8.78 5.75 -11.73
C ASN A 96 9.10 4.94 -10.46
N ARG A 97 9.33 3.63 -10.56
CA ARG A 97 9.64 2.72 -9.44
C ARG A 97 8.59 2.75 -8.33
N ILE A 98 7.32 2.82 -8.73
CA ILE A 98 6.16 2.83 -7.83
C ILE A 98 5.63 1.41 -7.72
N ILE A 99 5.55 0.90 -6.49
CA ILE A 99 4.99 -0.43 -6.27
C ILE A 99 3.47 -0.41 -6.44
N THR A 100 2.89 -1.45 -7.02
CA THR A 100 1.46 -1.44 -7.36
C THR A 100 0.74 -2.67 -6.84
N ARG A 101 -0.47 -2.49 -6.33
CA ARG A 101 -1.36 -3.58 -5.89
C ARG A 101 -2.25 -4.04 -7.05
N GLY A 102 -2.47 -5.35 -7.15
CA GLY A 102 -3.38 -5.93 -8.14
C GLY A 102 -4.81 -5.95 -7.61
N HIS A 103 -5.64 -5.02 -8.06
CA HIS A 103 -7.02 -4.85 -7.61
C HIS A 103 -7.99 -4.82 -8.80
N ASN A 104 -8.86 -5.80 -8.99
CA ASN A 104 -8.95 -7.10 -8.31
C ASN A 104 -9.16 -8.20 -9.37
N ILE A 105 -8.97 -9.47 -8.99
CA ILE A 105 -9.32 -10.57 -9.89
C ILE A 105 -10.85 -10.69 -9.91
N PHE A 106 -11.50 -10.90 -8.77
CA PHE A 106 -12.95 -10.94 -8.67
C PHE A 106 -13.47 -9.93 -7.66
N TRP A 107 -14.69 -9.48 -7.91
CA TRP A 107 -15.49 -8.75 -6.95
C TRP A 107 -16.78 -9.55 -6.74
N GLU A 108 -17.08 -9.89 -5.49
CA GLU A 108 -18.23 -10.74 -5.15
C GLU A 108 -19.57 -10.01 -5.32
N ASP A 109 -19.59 -8.66 -5.33
CA ASP A 109 -20.82 -7.93 -5.59
C ASP A 109 -21.25 -8.08 -7.07
N PRO A 110 -22.44 -8.64 -7.35
CA PRO A 110 -22.95 -8.78 -8.70
C PRO A 110 -23.09 -7.44 -9.46
N LYS A 111 -23.12 -6.29 -8.80
CA LYS A 111 -23.21 -4.98 -9.50
C LYS A 111 -21.95 -4.69 -10.32
N TYR A 112 -20.79 -5.23 -9.91
CA TYR A 112 -19.50 -5.02 -10.56
C TYR A 112 -19.00 -6.22 -11.35
N THR A 113 -19.85 -7.23 -11.53
CA THR A 113 -19.55 -8.37 -12.41
C THR A 113 -20.08 -8.09 -13.82
N PRO A 114 -19.33 -8.35 -14.91
CA PRO A 114 -19.81 -8.13 -16.28
C PRO A 114 -21.13 -8.83 -16.53
N GLU A 115 -22.04 -8.20 -17.28
CA GLU A 115 -23.39 -8.72 -17.48
C GLU A 115 -23.39 -10.15 -18.06
N TRP A 116 -22.49 -10.42 -19.02
CA TRP A 116 -22.37 -11.74 -19.62
C TRP A 116 -21.96 -12.81 -18.60
N VAL A 117 -21.10 -12.49 -17.62
CA VAL A 117 -20.70 -13.40 -16.54
C VAL A 117 -21.87 -13.65 -15.57
N ARG A 118 -22.66 -12.61 -15.25
CA ARG A 118 -23.83 -12.73 -14.35
C ARG A 118 -24.88 -13.73 -14.87
N ASN A 119 -24.92 -13.91 -16.18
CA ASN A 119 -25.81 -14.83 -16.88
C ASN A 119 -25.25 -16.26 -17.00
N LEU A 120 -24.02 -16.52 -16.55
CA LEU A 120 -23.42 -17.86 -16.52
C LEU A 120 -23.71 -18.58 -15.20
N ALA A 121 -23.68 -19.91 -15.26
CA ALA A 121 -23.74 -20.79 -14.11
C ALA A 121 -23.00 -22.11 -14.39
N GLY A 122 -22.69 -22.86 -13.32
CA GLY A 122 -22.08 -24.18 -13.41
C GLY A 122 -20.80 -24.19 -14.26
N PRO A 123 -20.61 -25.18 -15.17
CA PRO A 123 -19.37 -25.33 -15.93
C PRO A 123 -18.97 -24.12 -16.78
N GLN A 124 -19.94 -23.35 -17.29
CA GLN A 124 -19.65 -22.17 -18.10
C GLN A 124 -19.04 -21.05 -17.25
N LEU A 125 -19.59 -20.81 -16.06
CA LEU A 125 -19.04 -19.83 -15.13
C LEU A 125 -17.67 -20.29 -14.60
N GLU A 126 -17.52 -21.58 -14.27
CA GLU A 126 -16.25 -22.16 -13.82
C GLU A 126 -15.14 -21.98 -14.87
N SER A 127 -15.47 -22.19 -16.16
CA SER A 127 -14.54 -21.94 -17.26
C SER A 127 -14.17 -20.45 -17.39
N ALA A 128 -15.12 -19.54 -17.24
CA ALA A 128 -14.87 -18.10 -17.34
C ALA A 128 -13.97 -17.59 -16.20
N VAL A 129 -14.26 -18.01 -14.97
CA VAL A 129 -13.44 -17.72 -13.78
C VAL A 129 -12.02 -18.25 -13.97
N SER A 130 -11.87 -19.51 -14.36
CA SER A 130 -10.55 -20.13 -14.55
C SER A 130 -9.74 -19.42 -15.63
N ALA A 131 -10.37 -19.05 -16.76
CA ALA A 131 -9.72 -18.30 -17.82
C ALA A 131 -9.26 -16.92 -17.34
N ARG A 132 -10.06 -16.22 -16.52
CA ARG A 132 -9.69 -14.92 -15.95
C ARG A 132 -8.48 -15.00 -15.02
N ILE A 133 -8.46 -15.96 -14.09
CA ILE A 133 -7.31 -16.16 -13.20
C ILE A 133 -6.05 -16.43 -14.03
N GLN A 134 -6.11 -17.37 -14.96
CA GLN A 134 -4.96 -17.71 -15.81
C GLN A 134 -4.47 -16.49 -16.62
N SER A 135 -5.39 -15.72 -17.19
CA SER A 135 -5.08 -14.53 -17.97
C SER A 135 -4.33 -13.47 -17.14
N LEU A 136 -4.87 -13.08 -15.99
CA LEU A 136 -4.27 -12.05 -15.14
C LEU A 136 -2.97 -12.52 -14.49
N MET A 137 -2.98 -13.70 -13.85
CA MET A 137 -1.83 -14.23 -13.11
C MET A 137 -0.66 -14.59 -14.03
N SER A 138 -0.93 -15.02 -15.28
CA SER A 138 0.15 -15.25 -16.24
C SER A 138 0.68 -13.95 -16.84
N ARG A 139 -0.18 -12.96 -17.10
CA ARG A 139 0.23 -11.70 -17.73
C ARG A 139 1.02 -10.81 -16.79
N TYR A 140 0.58 -10.74 -15.53
CA TYR A 140 1.08 -9.81 -14.53
C TYR A 140 1.84 -10.50 -13.40
N ARG A 141 2.42 -11.67 -13.69
CA ARG A 141 3.33 -12.37 -12.79
C ARG A 141 4.45 -11.41 -12.36
N GLU A 142 4.70 -11.33 -11.06
CA GLU A 142 5.74 -10.47 -10.44
C GLU A 142 5.52 -8.95 -10.58
N GLU A 143 4.41 -8.50 -11.19
CA GLU A 143 4.17 -7.06 -11.42
C GLU A 143 3.51 -6.35 -10.24
N PHE A 144 2.67 -7.08 -9.50
CA PHE A 144 1.95 -6.54 -8.35
C PHE A 144 2.51 -7.09 -7.05
N ILE A 145 2.70 -6.20 -6.06
CA ILE A 145 3.26 -6.58 -4.76
C ILE A 145 2.35 -7.50 -3.95
N HIS A 146 1.05 -7.42 -4.21
CA HIS A 146 0.04 -8.35 -3.72
C HIS A 146 -1.26 -8.24 -4.54
N TRP A 147 -2.11 -9.26 -4.43
CA TRP A 147 -3.36 -9.38 -5.16
C TRP A 147 -4.57 -9.45 -4.25
N ASP A 148 -5.62 -8.72 -4.63
CA ASP A 148 -6.97 -8.91 -4.13
C ASP A 148 -7.67 -9.93 -5.07
N VAL A 149 -7.68 -11.20 -4.66
CA VAL A 149 -8.23 -12.28 -5.53
C VAL A 149 -9.76 -12.26 -5.56
N SER A 150 -10.40 -12.16 -4.40
CA SER A 150 -11.85 -11.96 -4.30
C SER A 150 -12.13 -10.83 -3.30
N ASN A 151 -12.69 -9.74 -3.81
CA ASN A 151 -13.04 -8.55 -3.04
C ASN A 151 -14.43 -8.70 -2.41
N GLU A 152 -14.56 -8.28 -1.16
CA GLU A 152 -15.84 -8.15 -0.44
C GLU A 152 -16.62 -9.46 -0.23
N MET A 153 -15.91 -10.55 0.03
CA MET A 153 -16.52 -11.87 0.22
C MET A 153 -17.18 -12.05 1.59
N LEU A 154 -17.05 -11.09 2.53
CA LEU A 154 -17.85 -11.08 3.75
C LEU A 154 -19.28 -10.58 3.51
N HIS A 155 -19.49 -9.75 2.49
CA HIS A 155 -20.79 -9.14 2.20
C HIS A 155 -21.55 -9.82 1.08
N PHE A 156 -20.83 -10.37 0.10
CA PHE A 156 -21.42 -10.92 -1.11
C PHE A 156 -20.93 -12.34 -1.39
N ASP A 157 -21.79 -13.13 -2.01
CA ASP A 157 -21.61 -14.57 -2.24
C ASP A 157 -21.97 -14.97 -3.68
N PHE A 158 -21.75 -14.07 -4.65
CA PHE A 158 -22.17 -14.26 -6.05
C PHE A 158 -21.66 -15.57 -6.64
N TYR A 159 -20.37 -15.85 -6.44
CA TYR A 159 -19.73 -17.04 -6.99
C TYR A 159 -20.10 -18.29 -6.19
N GLU A 160 -20.16 -18.22 -4.86
CA GLU A 160 -20.54 -19.37 -4.02
C GLU A 160 -21.98 -19.83 -4.33
N ARG A 161 -22.92 -18.91 -4.56
CA ARG A 161 -24.31 -19.27 -4.94
C ARG A 161 -24.41 -20.00 -6.28
N ARG A 162 -23.45 -19.81 -7.19
CA ARG A 162 -23.51 -20.32 -8.57
C ARG A 162 -22.58 -21.50 -8.85
N LEU A 163 -21.46 -21.58 -8.13
CA LEU A 163 -20.44 -22.63 -8.27
C LEU A 163 -20.43 -23.58 -7.07
N GLY A 164 -21.17 -23.25 -6.01
CA GLY A 164 -21.27 -24.04 -4.79
C GLY A 164 -20.34 -23.55 -3.68
N PRO A 165 -20.44 -24.16 -2.48
CA PRO A 165 -19.64 -23.77 -1.34
C PRO A 165 -18.14 -23.96 -1.63
N ASN A 166 -17.30 -23.05 -1.13
CA ASN A 166 -15.85 -23.02 -1.34
C ASN A 166 -15.43 -22.59 -2.76
N ALA A 167 -16.30 -21.98 -3.57
CA ALA A 167 -15.91 -21.43 -4.87
C ALA A 167 -14.71 -20.47 -4.72
N THR A 168 -14.80 -19.55 -3.77
CA THR A 168 -13.76 -18.55 -3.50
C THR A 168 -12.46 -19.19 -3.00
N LEU A 169 -12.53 -20.25 -2.18
CA LEU A 169 -11.34 -21.05 -1.81
C LEU A 169 -10.62 -21.60 -3.05
N ARG A 170 -11.36 -22.13 -4.03
CA ARG A 170 -10.78 -22.63 -5.28
C ARG A 170 -10.13 -21.51 -6.09
N PHE A 171 -10.67 -20.30 -6.06
CA PHE A 171 -10.09 -19.15 -6.77
C PHE A 171 -8.69 -18.85 -6.23
N PHE A 172 -8.54 -18.81 -4.91
CA PHE A 172 -7.23 -18.62 -4.29
C PHE A 172 -6.28 -19.79 -4.54
N GLN A 173 -6.77 -21.04 -4.55
CA GLN A 173 -5.93 -22.20 -4.92
C GLN A 173 -5.42 -22.08 -6.36
N MET A 174 -6.29 -21.74 -7.31
CA MET A 174 -5.90 -21.55 -8.71
C MET A 174 -4.97 -20.35 -8.91
N ALA A 175 -5.15 -19.27 -8.15
CA ALA A 175 -4.23 -18.14 -8.15
C ALA A 175 -2.83 -18.57 -7.67
N HIS A 176 -2.75 -19.29 -6.55
CA HIS A 176 -1.50 -19.82 -6.02
C HIS A 176 -0.84 -20.85 -6.95
N GLU A 177 -1.62 -21.71 -7.61
CA GLU A 177 -1.10 -22.65 -8.63
C GLU A 177 -0.56 -21.91 -9.87
N SER A 178 -1.19 -20.79 -10.25
CA SER A 178 -0.78 -19.97 -11.38
C SER A 178 0.47 -19.14 -11.09
N ASP A 179 0.62 -18.66 -9.84
CA ASP A 179 1.81 -17.98 -9.36
C ASP A 179 2.04 -18.31 -7.86
N PRO A 180 2.90 -19.30 -7.55
CA PRO A 180 3.17 -19.70 -6.17
C PRO A 180 3.88 -18.63 -5.32
N LEU A 181 4.42 -17.58 -5.95
CA LEU A 181 5.09 -16.47 -5.28
C LEU A 181 4.18 -15.24 -5.11
N ALA A 182 2.96 -15.27 -5.65
CA ALA A 182 2.02 -14.17 -5.49
C ALA A 182 1.60 -14.03 -4.03
N THR A 183 1.78 -12.81 -3.50
CA THR A 183 1.28 -12.42 -2.19
C THR A 183 -0.24 -12.23 -2.24
N LEU A 184 -1.01 -13.00 -1.48
CA LEU A 184 -2.48 -12.99 -1.53
C LEU A 184 -3.09 -12.25 -0.34
N PHE A 185 -3.98 -11.30 -0.62
CA PHE A 185 -4.70 -10.52 0.38
C PHE A 185 -6.21 -10.81 0.34
N MET A 186 -6.83 -10.70 1.50
CA MET A 186 -8.29 -10.59 1.64
C MET A 186 -8.63 -9.11 1.85
N ASN A 187 -9.45 -8.51 1.00
CA ASN A 187 -9.77 -7.08 1.03
C ASN A 187 -11.26 -6.89 1.28
N GLU A 188 -11.60 -6.14 2.33
CA GLU A 188 -12.97 -5.97 2.81
C GLU A 188 -13.21 -4.58 3.39
N PHE A 189 -14.38 -4.00 3.12
CA PHE A 189 -14.88 -2.78 3.76
C PHE A 189 -15.61 -3.05 5.08
N ASN A 190 -15.86 -1.96 5.82
CA ASN A 190 -16.56 -1.93 7.10
C ASN A 190 -15.92 -2.75 8.23
N VAL A 191 -14.77 -3.39 8.01
CA VAL A 191 -14.06 -4.13 9.05
C VAL A 191 -13.41 -3.17 10.03
N VAL A 192 -12.81 -2.07 9.58
CA VAL A 192 -12.07 -1.11 10.42
C VAL A 192 -12.87 0.17 10.69
N GLU A 193 -13.87 0.42 9.86
CA GLU A 193 -14.63 1.67 9.75
C GLU A 193 -15.80 1.73 10.73
N THR A 194 -16.43 0.58 11.02
CA THR A 194 -17.64 0.53 11.84
C THR A 194 -17.81 -0.80 12.58
N CYS A 195 -18.55 -0.77 13.69
CA CYS A 195 -19.00 -1.98 14.40
C CYS A 195 -20.49 -2.29 14.17
N SER A 196 -21.18 -1.50 13.36
CA SER A 196 -22.60 -1.68 13.06
C SER A 196 -22.87 -2.71 11.96
N ASP A 197 -21.85 -3.06 11.18
CA ASP A 197 -21.97 -4.06 10.12
C ASP A 197 -21.72 -5.47 10.68
N ALA A 198 -22.79 -6.27 10.74
CA ALA A 198 -22.71 -7.62 11.29
C ALA A 198 -22.02 -8.61 10.34
N ASN A 199 -21.89 -8.30 9.05
CA ASN A 199 -21.27 -9.19 8.06
C ASN A 199 -19.74 -9.12 8.16
N SER A 200 -19.18 -7.92 8.29
CA SER A 200 -17.73 -7.67 8.27
C SER A 200 -17.10 -7.43 9.64
N THR A 201 -17.65 -8.02 10.71
CA THR A 201 -17.00 -7.96 12.01
C THR A 201 -15.56 -8.50 11.94
N VAL A 202 -14.65 -7.93 12.73
CA VAL A 202 -13.26 -8.42 12.84
C VAL A 202 -13.17 -9.92 13.16
N ASP A 203 -14.16 -10.49 13.88
CA ASP A 203 -14.23 -11.92 14.15
C ASP A 203 -14.63 -12.75 12.92
N ASN A 204 -15.56 -12.26 12.10
CA ASN A 204 -15.90 -12.90 10.83
C ASN A 204 -14.71 -12.88 9.88
N TYR A 205 -14.01 -11.74 9.77
CA TYR A 205 -12.79 -11.63 8.97
C TYR A 205 -11.73 -12.67 9.40
N ILE A 206 -11.44 -12.75 10.70
CA ILE A 206 -10.49 -13.75 11.25
C ILE A 206 -11.00 -15.19 11.01
N SER A 207 -12.30 -15.44 11.16
CA SER A 207 -12.90 -16.75 10.93
C SER A 207 -12.74 -17.19 9.48
N THR A 208 -13.00 -16.29 8.52
CA THR A 208 -12.85 -16.52 7.09
C THR A 208 -11.40 -16.78 6.71
N LEU A 209 -10.44 -15.98 7.19
CA LEU A 209 -9.01 -16.23 7.00
C LEU A 209 -8.59 -17.62 7.52
N ARG A 210 -9.07 -18.02 8.70
CA ARG A 210 -8.80 -19.35 9.27
C ARG A 210 -9.47 -20.46 8.46
N GLY A 211 -10.65 -20.19 7.88
CA GLY A 211 -11.35 -21.09 6.97
C GLY A 211 -10.54 -21.40 5.73
N LEU A 212 -10.06 -20.35 5.05
CA LEU A 212 -9.19 -20.46 3.88
C LEU A 212 -7.90 -21.23 4.21
N ARG A 213 -7.29 -20.94 5.37
CA ARG A 213 -6.10 -21.66 5.84
C ARG A 213 -6.35 -23.15 6.06
N ARG A 214 -7.49 -23.54 6.63
CA ARG A 214 -7.88 -24.95 6.75
C ARG A 214 -8.12 -25.62 5.39
N GLY A 215 -8.56 -24.84 4.40
CA GLY A 215 -8.73 -25.26 3.01
C GLY A 215 -7.42 -25.34 2.20
N GLY A 216 -6.27 -25.08 2.81
CA GLY A 216 -4.96 -25.15 2.16
C GLY A 216 -4.48 -23.85 1.53
N VAL A 217 -5.21 -22.74 1.70
CA VAL A 217 -4.83 -21.41 1.22
C VAL A 217 -4.34 -20.56 2.38
N SER A 218 -3.07 -20.18 2.39
CA SER A 218 -2.59 -19.17 3.32
C SER A 218 -2.73 -17.79 2.68
N MET A 219 -3.37 -16.85 3.38
CA MET A 219 -3.23 -15.45 3.03
C MET A 219 -1.91 -14.92 3.57
N ASP A 220 -1.30 -14.03 2.82
CA ASP A 220 -0.04 -13.38 3.17
C ASP A 220 -0.28 -12.01 3.81
N GLY A 221 -1.48 -11.46 3.68
CA GLY A 221 -1.82 -10.18 4.29
C GLY A 221 -3.31 -9.92 4.45
N VAL A 222 -3.57 -8.80 5.13
CA VAL A 222 -4.90 -8.28 5.48
C VAL A 222 -5.10 -6.96 4.75
N GLY A 223 -6.15 -6.85 3.93
CA GLY A 223 -6.62 -5.61 3.33
C GLY A 223 -7.86 -5.08 4.05
N LEU A 224 -7.83 -3.81 4.44
CA LEU A 224 -8.93 -3.10 5.08
C LEU A 224 -9.19 -1.85 4.24
N GLU A 225 -10.33 -1.78 3.55
CA GLU A 225 -10.58 -0.70 2.57
C GLU A 225 -10.43 0.69 3.22
N GLY A 226 -11.15 0.95 4.31
CA GLY A 226 -11.00 2.21 5.04
C GLY A 226 -11.82 3.34 4.42
N HIS A 227 -13.02 3.04 3.92
CA HIS A 227 -13.99 4.03 3.47
C HIS A 227 -14.72 4.65 4.68
N PHE A 228 -14.13 5.68 5.29
CA PHE A 228 -14.64 6.21 6.55
C PHE A 228 -15.71 7.28 6.33
N LYS A 229 -16.92 7.04 6.87
CA LYS A 229 -17.93 8.11 6.96
C LYS A 229 -17.55 9.17 7.99
N GLU A 230 -17.34 8.75 9.23
CA GLU A 230 -16.79 9.54 10.33
C GLU A 230 -15.92 8.58 11.15
N PRO A 231 -14.59 8.75 11.19
CA PRO A 231 -13.71 7.76 11.82
C PRO A 231 -13.94 7.63 13.33
N ASN A 232 -13.88 6.39 13.81
CA ASN A 232 -13.82 6.08 15.24
C ASN A 232 -12.42 5.52 15.57
N LEU A 233 -11.48 6.38 15.95
CA LEU A 233 -10.09 5.98 16.18
C LEU A 233 -9.91 4.93 17.29
N PRO A 234 -10.62 4.98 18.43
CA PRO A 234 -10.57 3.90 19.42
C PRO A 234 -11.01 2.53 18.85
N LEU A 235 -12.03 2.52 17.99
CA LEU A 235 -12.49 1.31 17.31
C LEU A 235 -11.44 0.80 16.32
N MET A 236 -10.95 1.68 15.43
CA MET A 236 -9.88 1.38 14.48
C MET A 236 -8.68 0.75 15.18
N ARG A 237 -8.20 1.37 16.27
CA ARG A 237 -7.08 0.85 17.07
C ARG A 237 -7.36 -0.56 17.61
N ALA A 238 -8.53 -0.78 18.21
CA ALA A 238 -8.88 -2.07 18.78
C ALA A 238 -8.95 -3.18 17.72
N ILE A 239 -9.40 -2.84 16.51
CA ILE A 239 -9.49 -3.77 15.38
C ILE A 239 -8.10 -4.09 14.83
N LEU A 240 -7.26 -3.07 14.63
CA LEU A 240 -5.87 -3.24 14.21
C LEU A 240 -5.06 -4.06 15.23
N ASP A 241 -5.24 -3.81 16.53
CA ASP A 241 -4.59 -4.59 17.60
C ASP A 241 -5.01 -6.07 17.53
N LYS A 242 -6.31 -6.32 17.34
CA LYS A 242 -6.86 -7.68 17.25
C LYS A 242 -6.36 -8.42 16.01
N LEU A 243 -6.40 -7.78 14.84
CA LEU A 243 -5.86 -8.35 13.60
C LEU A 243 -4.34 -8.51 13.66
N GLY A 244 -3.64 -7.61 14.35
CA GLY A 244 -2.20 -7.70 14.61
C GLY A 244 -1.77 -9.00 15.30
N THR A 245 -2.67 -9.65 16.05
CA THR A 245 -2.41 -10.97 16.66
C THR A 245 -2.21 -12.10 15.65
N LEU A 246 -2.68 -11.91 14.40
CA LEU A 246 -2.48 -12.86 13.30
C LEU A 246 -1.02 -12.88 12.82
N LYS A 247 -0.25 -11.83 13.11
CA LYS A 247 1.13 -11.63 12.62
C LYS A 247 1.23 -11.64 11.10
N LEU A 248 0.18 -11.17 10.43
CA LEU A 248 0.17 -10.88 9.00
C LEU A 248 0.36 -9.37 8.80
N PRO A 249 1.05 -8.93 7.74
CA PRO A 249 1.07 -7.53 7.36
C PRO A 249 -0.34 -7.05 7.02
N MET A 250 -0.67 -5.82 7.45
CA MET A 250 -1.96 -5.19 7.17
C MET A 250 -1.79 -3.97 6.31
N TRP A 251 -2.72 -3.74 5.38
CA TRP A 251 -2.78 -2.53 4.58
C TRP A 251 -4.13 -1.86 4.77
N LEU A 252 -4.11 -0.54 4.93
CA LEU A 252 -5.30 0.26 4.67
C LEU A 252 -5.31 0.52 3.16
N THR A 253 -6.28 -0.04 2.45
CA THR A 253 -6.15 -0.31 1.01
C THR A 253 -6.85 0.73 0.12
N GLU A 254 -7.82 1.46 0.65
CA GLU A 254 -8.74 2.35 -0.09
C GLU A 254 -9.20 3.53 0.80
N VAL A 255 -8.29 4.14 1.55
CA VAL A 255 -8.63 5.17 2.54
C VAL A 255 -9.20 6.41 1.87
N ASP A 256 -10.44 6.72 2.21
CA ASP A 256 -11.06 8.02 1.97
C ASP A 256 -11.97 8.41 3.16
N ILE A 257 -12.31 9.69 3.21
CA ILE A 257 -13.28 10.23 4.16
C ILE A 257 -14.51 10.67 3.36
N SER A 258 -15.71 10.39 3.85
CA SER A 258 -16.96 10.73 3.16
C SER A 258 -17.05 12.21 2.78
N SER A 259 -17.38 12.45 1.51
CA SER A 259 -17.63 13.78 0.93
C SER A 259 -18.70 14.58 1.68
N THR A 260 -19.60 13.90 2.39
CA THR A 260 -20.69 14.53 3.14
C THR A 260 -20.24 15.40 4.30
N LEU A 261 -18.99 15.27 4.76
CA LEU A 261 -18.44 16.06 5.87
C LEU A 261 -17.92 17.43 5.43
N GLY A 262 -17.62 17.60 4.13
CA GLY A 262 -16.96 18.79 3.58
C GLY A 262 -15.45 18.80 3.80
N ASP A 263 -14.74 19.55 2.95
CA ASP A 263 -13.29 19.47 2.76
C ASP A 263 -12.48 19.66 4.05
N GLU A 264 -12.85 20.60 4.92
CA GLU A 264 -12.14 20.89 6.17
C GLU A 264 -12.25 19.74 7.18
N ALA A 265 -13.45 19.18 7.34
CA ALA A 265 -13.67 18.04 8.23
C ALA A 265 -13.03 16.77 7.65
N GLN A 266 -13.09 16.57 6.32
CA GLN A 266 -12.36 15.49 5.66
C GLN A 266 -10.86 15.57 5.95
N ALA A 267 -10.25 16.76 5.87
CA ALA A 267 -8.83 16.94 6.15
C ALA A 267 -8.45 16.54 7.59
N ILE A 268 -9.22 17.01 8.58
CA ILE A 268 -9.00 16.68 10.00
C ILE A 268 -9.06 15.16 10.21
N HIS A 269 -10.12 14.52 9.72
CA HIS A 269 -10.32 13.09 9.89
C HIS A 269 -9.33 12.24 9.10
N LEU A 270 -8.91 12.71 7.92
CA LEU A 270 -7.86 12.07 7.16
C LEU A 270 -6.56 12.06 7.97
N GLU A 271 -6.15 13.20 8.54
CA GLU A 271 -4.93 13.26 9.36
C GLU A 271 -4.99 12.25 10.51
N GLU A 272 -6.12 12.18 11.21
CA GLU A 272 -6.37 11.24 12.30
C GLU A 272 -6.21 9.78 11.88
N VAL A 273 -6.87 9.37 10.79
CA VAL A 273 -6.82 8.00 10.26
C VAL A 273 -5.40 7.64 9.80
N LEU A 274 -4.74 8.53 9.06
CA LEU A 274 -3.39 8.30 8.55
C LEU A 274 -2.38 8.17 9.67
N ARG A 275 -2.47 9.00 10.71
CA ARG A 275 -1.60 8.90 11.89
C ARG A 275 -1.86 7.62 12.68
N GLU A 276 -3.11 7.21 12.86
CA GLU A 276 -3.47 5.98 13.55
C GLU A 276 -2.86 4.77 12.82
N GLY A 277 -3.13 4.65 11.52
CA GLY A 277 -2.59 3.58 10.67
C GLY A 277 -1.05 3.57 10.63
N PHE A 278 -0.43 4.73 10.36
CA PHE A 278 1.03 4.81 10.27
C PHE A 278 1.72 4.48 11.60
N SER A 279 1.09 4.78 12.74
CA SER A 279 1.66 4.51 14.05
C SER A 279 1.61 3.03 14.46
N HIS A 280 0.69 2.25 13.88
CA HIS A 280 0.43 0.88 14.29
C HIS A 280 1.48 -0.11 13.73
N PRO A 281 2.10 -0.98 14.56
CA PRO A 281 3.24 -1.81 14.16
C PRO A 281 2.93 -2.88 13.11
N SER A 282 1.68 -3.33 13.02
CA SER A 282 1.24 -4.34 12.05
C SER A 282 0.63 -3.74 10.78
N VAL A 283 0.55 -2.41 10.67
CA VAL A 283 0.18 -1.76 9.42
C VAL A 283 1.46 -1.55 8.62
N ASN A 284 1.46 -2.03 7.39
CA ASN A 284 2.61 -2.12 6.50
C ASN A 284 2.42 -1.31 5.21
N GLY A 285 1.25 -0.72 4.98
CA GLY A 285 1.02 0.19 3.87
C GLY A 285 -0.30 0.93 4.02
N ILE A 286 -0.38 2.11 3.40
CA ILE A 286 -1.60 2.91 3.29
C ILE A 286 -1.77 3.35 1.84
N MET A 287 -2.97 3.15 1.32
CA MET A 287 -3.40 3.55 0.00
C MET A 287 -4.63 4.44 0.13
N LEU A 288 -4.57 5.64 -0.44
CA LEU A 288 -5.70 6.57 -0.50
C LEU A 288 -6.60 6.25 -1.70
N TRP A 289 -7.91 6.34 -1.56
CA TRP A 289 -8.85 6.15 -2.67
C TRP A 289 -9.21 7.46 -3.37
N THR A 290 -8.19 8.14 -3.88
CA THR A 290 -8.27 9.52 -4.38
C THR A 290 -7.95 9.66 -5.86
N ALA A 291 -8.31 8.64 -6.66
CA ALA A 291 -8.11 8.67 -8.11
C ALA A 291 -8.84 9.86 -8.74
N LEU A 292 -8.13 10.62 -9.59
CA LEU A 292 -8.69 11.81 -10.23
C LEU A 292 -9.37 11.44 -11.56
N HIS A 293 -10.66 11.73 -11.69
CA HIS A 293 -11.44 11.60 -12.93
C HIS A 293 -11.70 12.96 -13.56
N PRO A 294 -12.18 13.01 -14.83
CA PRO A 294 -12.53 14.29 -15.46
C PRO A 294 -13.57 15.12 -14.69
N ASN A 295 -14.39 14.47 -13.86
CA ASN A 295 -15.48 15.11 -13.10
C ASN A 295 -15.21 15.19 -11.59
N GLY A 296 -13.99 14.93 -11.12
CA GLY A 296 -13.64 14.90 -9.70
C GLY A 296 -13.16 13.53 -9.23
N CYS A 297 -13.37 13.21 -7.96
CA CYS A 297 -12.96 11.95 -7.34
C CYS A 297 -14.19 11.26 -6.74
N TYR A 298 -14.01 10.06 -6.18
CA TYR A 298 -15.11 9.31 -5.57
C TYR A 298 -15.68 10.01 -4.32
N GLU A 299 -14.98 9.94 -3.18
CA GLU A 299 -15.40 10.61 -1.94
C GLU A 299 -14.49 11.79 -1.58
N MET A 300 -13.20 11.70 -1.94
CA MET A 300 -12.20 12.65 -1.49
C MET A 300 -11.21 12.96 -2.62
N CYS A 301 -11.01 14.23 -2.92
CA CYS A 301 -9.94 14.70 -3.79
C CYS A 301 -8.81 15.29 -2.96
N LEU A 302 -7.57 15.03 -3.36
CA LEU A 302 -6.40 15.71 -2.79
C LEU A 302 -6.14 17.05 -3.47
N THR A 303 -6.67 17.23 -4.68
CA THR A 303 -6.36 18.39 -5.51
C THR A 303 -7.53 18.77 -6.42
N ASP A 304 -7.58 20.05 -6.82
CA ASP A 304 -8.48 20.52 -7.87
C ASP A 304 -8.00 20.12 -9.28
N ALA A 305 -8.77 20.47 -10.30
CA ALA A 305 -8.43 20.16 -11.70
C ALA A 305 -7.13 20.82 -12.22
N ASN A 306 -6.57 21.80 -11.49
CA ASN A 306 -5.32 22.48 -11.83
C ASN A 306 -4.13 21.98 -10.99
N PHE A 307 -4.28 20.86 -10.28
CA PHE A 307 -3.26 20.30 -9.40
C PHE A 307 -2.88 21.24 -8.22
N ARG A 308 -3.81 22.09 -7.78
CA ARG A 308 -3.68 22.84 -6.51
C ARG A 308 -4.26 22.01 -5.38
N ASN A 309 -3.56 21.92 -4.25
CA ASN A 309 -4.04 21.15 -3.12
C ASN A 309 -5.40 21.63 -2.62
N LEU A 310 -6.24 20.67 -2.27
CA LEU A 310 -7.37 20.86 -1.38
C LEU A 310 -6.91 20.61 0.07
N PRO A 311 -7.71 20.93 1.10
CA PRO A 311 -7.31 20.71 2.50
C PRO A 311 -6.78 19.30 2.80
N ALA A 312 -7.38 18.26 2.22
CA ALA A 312 -6.89 16.88 2.34
C ALA A 312 -5.51 16.66 1.69
N GLY A 313 -5.22 17.34 0.56
CA GLY A 313 -3.90 17.33 -0.07
C GLY A 313 -2.83 18.00 0.78
N ASP A 314 -3.17 19.10 1.46
CA ASP A 314 -2.25 19.77 2.38
C ASP A 314 -1.89 18.88 3.58
N VAL A 315 -2.87 18.12 4.11
CA VAL A 315 -2.62 17.11 5.15
C VAL A 315 -1.62 16.05 4.67
N VAL A 316 -1.82 15.51 3.46
CA VAL A 316 -0.91 14.52 2.88
C VAL A 316 0.51 15.07 2.71
N ASP A 317 0.66 16.26 2.15
CA ASP A 317 1.97 16.89 1.95
C ASP A 317 2.68 17.19 3.28
N ASN A 318 1.93 17.62 4.30
CA ASN A 318 2.46 17.86 5.65
C ASN A 318 2.94 16.55 6.30
N LEU A 319 2.15 15.48 6.24
CA LEU A 319 2.52 14.18 6.79
C LEU A 319 3.70 13.55 6.06
N LEU A 320 3.77 13.63 4.73
CA LEU A 320 4.94 13.21 3.96
C LEU A 320 6.19 14.05 4.30
N GLY A 321 5.97 15.32 4.65
CA GLY A 321 6.98 16.23 5.17
C GLY A 321 7.55 15.81 6.53
N GLU A 322 6.69 15.29 7.40
CA GLU A 322 6.96 14.80 8.76
C GLU A 322 7.57 13.39 8.77
N TRP A 323 7.07 12.47 7.92
CA TRP A 323 7.44 11.05 7.89
C TRP A 323 8.68 10.77 7.05
N ARG A 324 9.72 11.57 7.28
CA ARG A 324 11.03 11.44 6.63
C ARG A 324 12.11 12.06 7.51
N THR A 325 13.33 11.54 7.39
CA THR A 325 14.51 12.07 8.10
C THR A 325 15.09 13.31 7.44
N LYS A 326 14.73 13.58 6.18
CA LYS A 326 15.31 14.66 5.35
C LYS A 326 16.84 14.53 5.30
N GLU A 327 17.53 15.64 5.44
CA GLU A 327 18.99 15.77 5.47
C GLU A 327 19.41 16.11 6.89
N VAL A 328 20.44 15.44 7.38
CA VAL A 328 20.96 15.61 8.75
C VAL A 328 22.46 15.87 8.68
N ASP A 329 22.87 17.00 9.25
CA ASP A 329 24.27 17.40 9.31
C ASP A 329 24.83 17.24 10.73
N GLY A 330 26.12 16.98 10.81
CA GLY A 330 26.80 16.84 12.08
C GLY A 330 28.31 16.76 11.99
N LYS A 331 28.93 16.57 13.15
CA LYS A 331 30.36 16.29 13.27
C LYS A 331 30.58 15.11 14.20
N THR A 332 31.62 14.33 13.95
CA THR A 332 32.02 13.27 14.88
C THR A 332 32.49 13.84 16.22
N ASP A 333 32.06 13.19 17.30
CA ASP A 333 32.42 13.49 18.68
C ASP A 333 33.86 13.02 19.04
N GLU A 334 34.21 13.11 20.32
CA GLU A 334 35.51 12.66 20.86
C GLU A 334 35.76 11.15 20.71
N HIS A 335 34.71 10.38 20.39
CA HIS A 335 34.79 8.95 20.10
C HIS A 335 34.73 8.67 18.59
N GLY A 336 34.90 9.70 17.74
CA GLY A 336 34.82 9.57 16.29
C GLY A 336 33.46 9.13 15.78
N SER A 337 32.40 9.43 16.53
CA SER A 337 31.04 8.96 16.28
C SER A 337 30.05 10.10 16.07
N TYR A 338 29.01 9.87 15.27
CA TYR A 338 27.84 10.75 15.16
C TYR A 338 26.57 9.90 15.21
N SER A 339 25.60 10.31 16.03
CA SER A 339 24.35 9.57 16.20
C SER A 339 23.13 10.42 15.90
N PHE A 340 22.12 9.80 15.29
CA PHE A 340 20.84 10.41 14.99
C PHE A 340 19.72 9.35 14.95
N GLU A 341 18.46 9.78 14.86
CA GLU A 341 17.33 8.88 14.61
C GLU A 341 16.79 9.05 13.19
N GLY A 342 16.83 7.96 12.41
CA GLY A 342 16.37 7.93 11.01
C GLY A 342 15.05 7.17 10.84
N PHE A 343 14.17 7.60 9.92
CA PHE A 343 13.03 6.82 9.44
C PHE A 343 13.51 5.61 8.63
N LEU A 344 12.71 4.53 8.57
CA LEU A 344 13.04 3.37 7.77
C LEU A 344 13.17 3.74 6.27
N GLY A 345 14.18 3.17 5.61
CA GLY A 345 14.54 3.48 4.22
C GLY A 345 16.04 3.46 3.98
N GLU A 346 16.46 3.87 2.79
CA GLU A 346 17.87 3.92 2.40
C GLU A 346 18.44 5.33 2.55
N TYR A 347 19.75 5.37 2.81
CA TYR A 347 20.50 6.56 3.12
C TYR A 347 21.80 6.62 2.34
N GLU A 348 22.14 7.82 1.89
CA GLU A 348 23.48 8.21 1.45
C GLU A 348 24.16 9.01 2.56
N VAL A 349 25.45 8.77 2.77
CA VAL A 349 26.28 9.51 3.72
C VAL A 349 27.49 10.06 2.98
N THR A 350 27.74 11.34 3.19
CA THR A 350 28.99 11.99 2.80
C THR A 350 29.74 12.40 4.05
N ILE A 351 31.01 12.02 4.15
CA ILE A 351 31.90 12.45 5.23
C ILE A 351 33.05 13.28 4.68
N LYS A 352 33.46 14.33 5.42
CA LYS A 352 34.48 15.28 4.97
C LYS A 352 35.41 15.74 6.09
N ARG A 353 36.71 15.79 5.81
CA ARG A 353 37.74 16.37 6.71
C ARG A 353 38.80 17.08 5.86
N GLY A 354 38.82 18.42 5.92
CA GLY A 354 39.67 19.21 5.03
C GLY A 354 39.32 18.95 3.56
N ASP A 355 40.29 18.49 2.77
CA ASP A 355 40.11 18.17 1.35
C ASP A 355 39.70 16.71 1.10
N GLN A 356 39.69 15.86 2.13
CA GLN A 356 39.28 14.46 2.01
C GLN A 356 37.76 14.33 2.11
N THR A 357 37.17 13.56 1.20
CA THR A 357 35.73 13.25 1.17
C THR A 357 35.55 11.76 0.88
N ALA A 358 34.63 11.11 1.59
CA ALA A 358 34.21 9.74 1.30
C ALA A 358 32.68 9.61 1.36
N ASN A 359 32.13 8.73 0.51
CA ASN A 359 30.70 8.48 0.40
C ASN A 359 30.39 7.03 0.77
N SER A 360 29.25 6.79 1.41
CA SER A 360 28.76 5.46 1.77
C SER A 360 27.25 5.41 1.71
N THR A 361 26.67 4.20 1.72
CA THR A 361 25.23 3.97 1.77
C THR A 361 24.89 2.95 2.84
N PHE A 362 23.69 3.07 3.44
CA PHE A 362 23.14 2.06 4.33
C PHE A 362 21.61 2.08 4.30
N ALA A 363 20.98 1.00 4.77
CA ALA A 363 19.54 0.90 4.94
C ALA A 363 19.15 0.78 6.43
N LEU A 364 18.00 1.37 6.77
CA LEU A 364 17.31 1.20 8.05
C LEU A 364 16.07 0.34 7.82
N CYS A 365 16.05 -0.84 8.44
CA CYS A 365 14.94 -1.80 8.34
C CYS A 365 14.32 -2.06 9.71
N GLN A 366 13.13 -2.66 9.72
CA GLN A 366 12.49 -3.09 10.96
C GLN A 366 13.35 -4.16 11.68
N GLY A 367 13.49 -4.05 13.00
CA GLY A 367 14.02 -5.11 13.88
C GLY A 367 15.39 -4.89 14.54
N VAL A 368 16.23 -3.98 14.04
CA VAL A 368 17.51 -3.62 14.71
C VAL A 368 17.24 -2.48 15.68
N GLU A 369 17.71 -2.52 16.94
CA GLU A 369 17.49 -1.41 17.90
C GLU A 369 18.32 -0.17 17.54
N THR A 370 19.64 -0.35 17.31
CA THR A 370 20.57 0.68 16.84
C THR A 370 21.41 0.16 15.68
N ARG A 371 21.44 0.90 14.56
CA ARG A 371 22.27 0.58 13.40
C ARG A 371 23.65 1.24 13.54
N HIS A 372 24.70 0.43 13.58
CA HIS A 372 26.07 0.92 13.51
C HIS A 372 26.59 0.87 12.08
N VAL A 373 27.21 1.96 11.62
CA VAL A 373 27.84 2.09 10.30
C VAL A 373 29.27 2.57 10.53
N THR A 374 30.25 1.93 9.89
CA THR A 374 31.65 2.38 9.95
C THR A 374 32.07 2.85 8.56
N ILE A 375 32.62 4.07 8.46
CA ILE A 375 33.07 4.67 7.21
C ILE A 375 34.54 5.03 7.36
N LEU A 376 35.34 4.65 6.37
CA LEU A 376 36.76 4.97 6.30
C LEU A 376 36.95 6.29 5.56
N LEU A 377 37.82 7.15 6.08
CA LEU A 377 38.21 8.42 5.46
C LEU A 377 39.68 8.45 5.04
#